data_AF-A0A0R0CXX0-F1
#
_entry.id   AF-A0A0R0CXX0-F1
#
_cell.length_a   1.000
_cell.length_b   1.000
_cell.length_c   1.000
_cell.angle_alpha   90.00
_cell.angle_beta   90.00
_cell.angle_gamma   90.00
#
_symmetry.space_group_name_H-M   'P 1'
#
loop_
_entity.id
_entity.type
_entity.pdbx_description
1 polymer ?
#
loop_
_entity_poly.entity_id
_entity_poly.type
_entity_poly.pdbx_seq_one_letter_code
_entity_poly.pdbx_strand_id
1 'polypeptide(L)'
;MSLETAVLWQRQVDGINDVQRAVGGGTVALRRTVRGRPAVDDAIAFTNREPVLEVATVVLVVDGGFAPMKALVSSSGGFLSCISYEGNAAWLEQLSRMKQAFDVRLEAQLKTDPGVG
;
A
#
# COMPACT_ATOMS: atom_id res chain seq x y z
N MET A 1 -10.32 -6.59 -11.08
CA MET A 1 -10.70 -6.94 -9.70
C MET A 1 -12.18 -7.24 -9.65
N SER A 2 -12.53 -8.46 -9.23
CA SER A 2 -13.93 -8.84 -8.97
C SER A 2 -14.44 -8.16 -7.68
N LEU A 3 -15.77 -8.14 -7.48
CA LEU A 3 -16.37 -7.63 -6.25
C LEU A 3 -15.92 -8.43 -5.02
N GLU A 4 -15.80 -9.76 -5.15
CA GLU A 4 -15.33 -10.62 -4.07
C GLU A 4 -13.90 -10.25 -3.64
N THR A 5 -12.99 -10.12 -4.60
CA THR A 5 -11.61 -9.70 -4.33
C THR A 5 -11.56 -8.32 -3.69
N ALA A 6 -12.42 -7.39 -4.11
CA ALA A 6 -12.52 -6.06 -3.50
C ALA A 6 -12.99 -6.12 -2.03
N VAL A 7 -13.93 -7.01 -1.70
CA VAL A 7 -14.38 -7.23 -0.31
C VAL A 7 -13.25 -7.82 0.54
N LEU A 8 -12.49 -8.79 0.02
CA LEU A 8 -11.33 -9.34 0.72
C LEU A 8 -10.27 -8.26 0.96
N TRP A 9 -9.97 -7.44 -0.06
CA TRP A 9 -9.07 -6.30 0.06
C TRP A 9 -9.50 -5.37 1.19
N GLN A 10 -10.78 -4.96 1.20
CA GLN A 10 -11.30 -4.06 2.24
C GLN A 10 -11.17 -4.68 3.64
N ARG A 11 -11.53 -5.95 3.81
CA ARG A 11 -11.40 -6.65 5.10
C ARG A 11 -9.95 -6.74 5.58
N GLN A 12 -9.01 -6.94 4.67
CA GLN A 12 -7.59 -6.90 5.01
C GLN A 12 -7.17 -5.50 5.45
N VAL A 13 -7.58 -4.45 4.72
CA VAL A 13 -7.32 -3.05 5.09
C VAL A 13 -7.86 -2.73 6.48
N ASP A 14 -9.11 -3.11 6.77
CA ASP A 14 -9.75 -2.90 8.08
C ASP A 14 -9.04 -3.64 9.21
N GLY A 15 -8.35 -4.74 8.90
CA GLY A 15 -7.59 -5.55 9.85
C GLY A 15 -6.17 -5.05 10.13
N ILE A 16 -5.60 -4.17 9.31
CA ILE A 16 -4.24 -3.64 9.51
C ILE A 16 -4.23 -2.72 10.73
N ASN A 17 -3.34 -3.01 11.68
CA ASN A 17 -3.21 -2.24 12.93
C ASN A 17 -1.76 -2.02 13.38
N ASP A 18 -0.78 -2.56 12.64
CA ASP A 18 0.64 -2.33 12.83
C ASP A 18 1.24 -1.89 11.49
N VAL A 19 1.62 -0.61 11.41
CA VAL A 19 2.16 0.03 10.22
C VAL A 19 3.57 0.52 10.55
N GLN A 20 4.57 -0.08 9.92
CA GLN A 20 5.98 0.17 10.23
C GLN A 20 6.73 0.68 9.02
N ARG A 21 7.35 1.85 9.12
CA ARG A 21 8.23 2.37 8.08
C ARG A 21 9.63 1.77 8.23
N ALA A 22 10.20 1.29 7.13
CA ALA A 22 11.57 0.79 7.11
C ALA A 22 12.58 1.90 7.46
N VAL A 23 13.67 1.51 8.13
CA VAL A 23 14.81 2.39 8.40
C VAL A 23 15.44 2.79 7.06
N GLY A 24 15.62 4.10 6.83
CA GLY A 24 16.07 4.63 5.54
C GLY A 24 14.92 5.04 4.60
N GLY A 25 13.65 4.81 4.98
CA GLY A 25 12.48 5.16 4.17
C GLY A 25 12.23 4.15 3.05
N GLY A 26 11.38 4.52 2.09
CA GLY A 26 11.15 3.73 0.87
C GLY A 26 10.14 2.59 0.99
N THR A 27 9.94 1.99 2.16
CA THR A 27 8.93 0.93 2.33
C THR A 27 8.15 1.09 3.64
N VAL A 28 6.87 0.80 3.59
CA VAL A 28 5.96 0.70 4.73
C VAL A 28 5.44 -0.72 4.79
N ALA A 29 5.74 -1.43 5.87
CA ALA A 29 5.19 -2.75 6.16
C ALA A 29 3.78 -2.60 6.75
N LEU A 30 2.87 -3.44 6.28
CA LEU A 30 1.47 -3.51 6.70
C LEU A 30 1.25 -4.84 7.41
N ARG A 31 0.75 -4.80 8.64
CA ARG A 31 0.49 -6.01 9.42
C ARG A 31 -0.81 -5.90 10.21
N ARG A 32 -1.43 -7.07 10.39
CA ARG A 32 -2.40 -7.31 11.44
C ARG A 32 -1.70 -7.97 12.62
N THR A 33 -1.90 -7.42 13.80
CA THR A 33 -1.41 -7.99 15.05
C THR A 33 -2.54 -8.24 16.03
N VAL A 34 -2.43 -9.30 16.81
CA VAL A 34 -3.33 -9.60 17.93
C VAL A 34 -2.45 -9.88 19.15
N ARG A 35 -2.65 -9.09 20.21
CA ARG A 35 -1.83 -9.16 21.44
C ARG A 35 -0.33 -9.07 21.16
N GLY A 36 0.06 -8.18 20.25
CA GLY A 36 1.47 -7.92 19.89
C GLY A 36 2.14 -8.99 19.02
N ARG A 37 1.39 -9.98 18.51
CA ARG A 37 1.91 -11.01 17.60
C ARG A 37 1.28 -10.86 16.21
N PRO A 38 2.02 -11.12 15.12
CA PRO A 38 1.43 -11.21 13.79
C PRO A 38 0.26 -12.20 13.78
N ALA A 39 -0.86 -11.78 13.19
CA ALA A 39 -2.05 -12.60 13.06
C ALA A 39 -2.41 -12.73 11.58
N VAL A 40 -2.60 -13.98 11.16
CA VAL A 40 -3.02 -14.35 9.80
C VAL A 40 -4.43 -14.91 9.89
N ASP A 41 -5.27 -14.53 8.93
CA ASP A 41 -6.67 -14.94 8.86
C ASP A 41 -6.97 -15.39 7.44
N ASP A 42 -6.85 -16.70 7.21
CA ASP A 42 -6.98 -17.30 5.87
C ASP A 42 -8.35 -17.05 5.24
N ALA A 43 -9.38 -16.72 6.03
CA ALA A 43 -10.72 -16.41 5.53
C ALA A 43 -10.78 -15.08 4.75
N ILE A 44 -9.74 -14.24 4.86
CA ILE A 44 -9.63 -12.99 4.12
C ILE A 44 -8.47 -12.98 3.13
N ALA A 45 -7.74 -14.09 2.95
CA ALA A 45 -6.63 -14.19 2.01
C ALA A 45 -7.10 -14.10 0.56
N PHE A 46 -6.32 -13.46 -0.29
CA PHE A 46 -6.51 -13.53 -1.74
C PHE A 46 -6.27 -14.94 -2.28
N THR A 47 -6.85 -15.22 -3.44
CA THR A 47 -6.64 -16.48 -4.18
C THR A 47 -5.19 -16.64 -4.60
N ASN A 48 -4.58 -15.58 -5.16
CA ASN A 48 -3.18 -15.58 -5.54
C ASN A 48 -2.30 -15.42 -4.31
N ARG A 49 -1.51 -16.47 -4.01
CA ARG A 49 -0.66 -16.58 -2.82
C ARG A 49 0.84 -16.53 -3.14
N GLU A 50 1.20 -15.93 -4.27
CA GLU A 50 2.59 -15.66 -4.63
C GLU A 50 3.38 -15.06 -3.44
N PRO A 51 4.65 -15.45 -3.23
CA PRO A 51 5.47 -14.90 -2.15
C PRO A 51 5.60 -13.38 -2.23
N VAL A 52 5.59 -12.81 -3.44
CA VAL A 52 5.55 -11.37 -3.68
C VAL A 52 4.70 -11.12 -4.92
N LEU A 53 3.63 -10.35 -4.77
CA LEU A 53 2.74 -9.95 -5.85
C LEU A 53 2.54 -8.43 -5.82
N GLU A 54 2.91 -7.74 -6.90
CA GLU A 54 2.57 -6.33 -7.07
C GLU A 54 1.11 -6.21 -7.52
N VAL A 55 0.27 -5.69 -6.63
CA VAL A 55 -1.19 -5.66 -6.87
C VAL A 55 -1.61 -4.36 -7.53
N ALA A 56 -1.13 -3.23 -7.00
CA ALA A 56 -1.56 -1.93 -7.47
C ALA A 56 -0.41 -0.92 -7.46
N THR A 57 -0.55 0.11 -8.28
CA THR A 57 0.28 1.30 -8.25
C THR A 57 -0.59 2.49 -7.93
N VAL A 58 -0.13 3.36 -7.04
CA VAL A 58 -0.72 4.65 -6.74
C VAL A 58 0.30 5.73 -7.09
N VAL A 59 -0.08 6.68 -7.94
CA VAL A 59 0.72 7.84 -8.28
C VAL A 59 0.11 9.06 -7.61
N LEU A 60 0.92 9.75 -6.84
CA LEU A 60 0.58 11.00 -6.18
C LEU A 60 1.25 12.15 -6.93
N VAL A 61 0.44 13.08 -7.41
CA VAL A 61 0.87 14.30 -8.09
C VAL A 61 0.49 15.49 -7.22
N VAL A 62 1.44 16.38 -6.97
CA VAL A 62 1.19 17.64 -6.27
C VAL A 62 1.49 18.79 -7.22
N ASP A 63 0.53 19.69 -7.36
CA ASP A 63 0.70 20.87 -8.20
C ASP A 63 1.80 21.78 -7.62
N GLY A 64 2.55 22.46 -8.49
CA GLY A 64 3.69 23.30 -8.08
C GLY A 64 5.08 22.77 -8.47
N GLY A 65 5.16 21.85 -9.43
CA GLY A 65 6.42 21.41 -10.05
C GLY A 65 7.16 20.30 -9.32
N PHE A 66 6.50 19.61 -8.37
CA PHE A 66 7.07 18.44 -7.71
C PHE A 66 7.03 17.23 -8.65
N ALA A 67 8.09 16.42 -8.61
CA ALA A 67 8.11 15.16 -9.34
C ALA A 67 7.03 14.21 -8.77
N PRO A 68 6.25 13.52 -9.63
CA PRO A 68 5.27 12.54 -9.17
C PRO A 68 5.91 11.50 -8.26
N MET A 69 5.22 11.14 -7.17
CA MET A 69 5.61 10.03 -6.33
C MET A 69 4.80 8.80 -6.70
N LYS A 70 5.48 7.67 -6.94
CA LYS A 70 4.84 6.40 -7.24
C LYS A 70 4.99 5.46 -6.05
N ALA A 71 3.88 4.88 -5.62
CA ALA A 71 3.79 3.88 -4.57
C ALA A 71 3.28 2.56 -5.17
N LEU A 72 3.98 1.48 -4.90
CA LEU A 72 3.62 0.11 -5.25
C LEU A 72 2.98 -0.55 -4.03
N VAL A 73 1.78 -1.10 -4.19
CA VAL A 73 1.10 -1.88 -3.15
C VAL A 73 1.28 -3.36 -3.49
N SER A 74 1.82 -4.12 -2.54
CA SER A 74 2.13 -5.53 -2.73
C SER A 74 1.42 -6.41 -1.72
N SER A 75 1.18 -7.66 -2.12
CA SER A 75 0.78 -8.75 -1.23
C SER A 75 1.84 -9.85 -1.16
N SER A 76 1.83 -10.61 -0.08
CA SER A 76 2.66 -11.79 0.15
C SER A 76 1.81 -12.90 0.76
N GLY A 77 1.83 -14.10 0.18
CA GLY A 77 1.07 -15.24 0.71
C GLY A 77 -0.44 -15.01 0.73
N GLY A 78 -0.96 -14.13 -0.14
CA GLY A 78 -2.38 -13.76 -0.21
C GLY A 78 -2.79 -12.57 0.67
N PHE A 79 -1.85 -11.91 1.35
CA PHE A 79 -2.14 -10.78 2.25
C PHE A 79 -1.42 -9.50 1.83
N LEU A 80 -2.09 -8.35 1.86
CA LEU A 80 -1.47 -7.03 1.77
C LEU A 80 -0.32 -6.94 2.77
N SER A 81 0.88 -6.65 2.27
CA SER A 81 2.11 -6.81 3.04
C SER A 81 2.94 -5.53 3.11
N CYS A 82 3.00 -4.75 2.04
CA CYS A 82 3.74 -3.51 2.05
C CYS A 82 3.30 -2.50 0.99
N ILE A 83 3.74 -1.26 1.22
CA ILE A 83 3.75 -0.17 0.24
C ILE A 83 5.22 0.23 0.02
N SER A 84 5.69 0.21 -1.22
CA SER A 84 7.04 0.62 -1.60
C SER A 84 6.99 1.88 -2.46
N TYR A 85 7.80 2.88 -2.13
CA TYR A 85 7.89 4.12 -2.87
C TYR A 85 9.02 4.05 -3.89
N GLU A 86 8.73 4.34 -5.15
CA GLU A 86 9.73 4.57 -6.17
C GLU A 86 10.19 6.04 -6.14
N GLY A 87 11.50 6.25 -6.15
CA GLY A 87 12.10 7.57 -6.20
C GLY A 87 12.30 8.25 -4.84
N ASN A 88 12.75 9.50 -4.87
CA ASN A 88 13.07 10.27 -3.66
C ASN A 88 11.81 10.97 -3.11
N ALA A 89 11.19 10.38 -2.09
CA ALA A 89 10.07 10.96 -1.36
C ALA A 89 10.48 12.07 -0.36
N ALA A 90 11.74 12.55 -0.37
CA ALA A 90 12.18 13.60 0.57
C ALA A 90 11.38 14.89 0.44
N TRP A 91 10.84 15.21 -0.76
CA TRP A 91 9.99 16.38 -0.92
C TRP A 91 8.65 16.24 -0.20
N LEU A 92 8.09 15.03 -0.05
CA LEU A 92 6.85 14.81 0.71
C LEU A 92 7.03 15.19 2.19
N GLU A 93 8.19 14.89 2.76
CA GLU A 93 8.55 15.29 4.12
C GLU A 93 8.74 16.81 4.26
N GLN A 94 9.14 17.48 3.17
CA GLN A 94 9.23 18.94 3.14
C GLN A 94 7.83 19.54 3.05
N LEU A 95 6.96 19.03 2.18
CA LEU A 95 5.58 19.48 2.05
C LEU A 95 4.80 19.32 3.33
N SER A 96 4.95 18.20 4.04
CA SER A 96 4.25 17.96 5.31
C SER A 96 4.60 18.99 6.41
N ARG A 97 5.74 19.68 6.28
CA ARG A 97 6.19 20.74 7.19
C ARG A 97 5.76 22.14 6.75
N MET A 98 5.31 22.30 5.51
CA MET A 98 4.84 23.59 5.00
C MET A 98 3.43 23.89 5.51
N LYS A 99 3.23 25.09 6.05
CA LYS A 99 1.92 25.54 6.56
C LYS A 99 1.04 26.12 5.45
N GLN A 100 0.83 25.35 4.38
CA GLN A 100 -0.04 25.74 3.28
C GLN A 100 -0.81 24.54 2.73
N ALA A 101 -1.91 24.82 2.03
CA ALA A 101 -2.65 23.80 1.31
C ALA A 101 -1.95 23.46 -0.01
N PHE A 102 -2.08 22.21 -0.43
CA PHE A 102 -1.61 21.72 -1.72
C PHE A 102 -2.74 20.98 -2.41
N ASP A 103 -2.92 21.23 -3.70
CA ASP A 103 -3.78 20.41 -4.54
C ASP A 103 -3.05 19.10 -4.86
N VAL A 104 -3.66 17.99 -4.45
CA VAL A 104 -3.11 16.64 -4.60
C VAL A 104 -4.03 15.83 -5.48
N ARG A 105 -3.48 15.27 -6.55
CA ARG A 105 -4.16 14.27 -7.38
C ARG A 105 -3.61 12.88 -7.10
N LEU A 106 -4.51 11.93 -6.95
CA LEU A 106 -4.20 10.51 -6.80
C LEU A 106 -4.69 9.76 -8.03
N GLU A 107 -3.79 9.00 -8.64
CA GLU A 107 -4.11 8.07 -9.72
C GLU A 107 -3.79 6.66 -9.25
N ALA A 108 -4.76 5.76 -9.28
CA ALA A 108 -4.58 4.38 -8.85
C ALA A 108 -4.82 3.43 -10.02
N GLN A 109 -3.92 2.47 -10.20
CA GLN A 109 -4.00 1.45 -11.23
C GLN A 109 -3.83 0.06 -10.62
N LEU A 110 -4.77 -0.84 -10.88
CA LEU A 110 -4.57 -2.26 -10.63
C LEU A 110 -3.53 -2.81 -11.61
N LYS A 111 -2.46 -3.40 -11.11
CA LYS A 111 -1.40 -4.06 -11.90
C LYS A 111 -1.72 -5.52 -12.12
N THR A 112 -2.00 -6.24 -11.05
CA THR A 112 -2.32 -7.66 -11.06
C THR A 112 -3.57 -7.89 -10.23
N ASP A 113 -4.53 -8.66 -10.73
CA ASP A 113 -5.71 -9.02 -9.94
C ASP A 113 -5.33 -10.14 -8.94
N PRO A 114 -5.32 -9.89 -7.63
CA PRO A 114 -4.90 -10.91 -6.67
C PRO A 114 -5.96 -12.01 -6.50
N GLY A 115 -7.16 -11.83 -7.08
CA GLY A 115 -8.17 -12.89 -7.16
C GLY A 115 -7.89 -13.95 -8.22
N VAL A 116 -6.90 -13.74 -9.09
CA VAL A 116 -6.55 -14.64 -10.20
C VAL A 116 -5.16 -15.23 -9.97
N GLY A 117 -5.06 -16.55 -9.96
CA GLY A 117 -3.84 -17.32 -9.79
C GLY A 117 -3.79 -18.51 -10.74
#